data_AF-A0AAV0ALC2-F1
#
_entry.id   AF-A0AAV0ALC2-F1
#
_cell.length_a   1.000
_cell.length_b   1.000
_cell.length_c   1.000
_cell.angle_alpha   90.00
_cell.angle_beta   90.00
_cell.angle_gamma   90.00
#
_symmetry.space_group_name_H-M   'P 1'
#
loop_
_entity.id
_entity.type
_entity.pdbx_description
1 polymer ?
#
loop_
_entity_poly.entity_id
_entity_poly.type
_entity_poly.pdbx_seq_one_letter_code
_entity_poly.pdbx_strand_id
1 'polypeptide(L)'
;MALEVCLGGRLYNVMVEDNFTASQLLDGGCLTQKLTVASKISGDSAKLALHLVGYEQDVCRAMEFVFGNTLICPDARTTKEVTFDQKVCMKGFTQDGDIHNPSGTLSGGSKPSTLGILIKVQELKRVEGLLKDHQSKLEVIKKEWQDA
;
A
#
# COMPACT_ATOMS: atom_id res chain seq x y z
N MET A 1 1.49 1.42 9.94
CA MET A 1 2.96 1.37 9.74
C MET A 1 3.35 0.43 8.61
N ALA A 2 2.81 -0.79 8.55
CA ALA A 2 3.16 -1.75 7.49
C ALA A 2 3.11 -1.17 6.05
N LEU A 3 2.04 -0.45 5.67
CA LEU A 3 1.94 0.16 4.32
C LEU A 3 3.04 1.20 4.02
N GLU A 4 3.48 1.96 5.02
CA GLU A 4 4.56 2.96 4.88
C GLU A 4 5.90 2.26 4.60
N VAL A 5 6.14 1.14 5.30
CA VAL A 5 7.34 0.33 5.11
C VAL A 5 7.29 -0.46 3.80
N CYS A 6 6.11 -0.95 3.39
CA CYS A 6 5.91 -1.59 2.09
C CYS A 6 6.23 -0.64 0.93
N LEU A 7 5.82 0.62 1.07
CA LEU A 7 6.07 1.66 0.08
C LEU A 7 7.52 2.15 0.13
N GLY A 8 8.14 2.24 1.30
CA GLY A 8 9.54 2.66 1.46
C GLY A 8 9.85 3.95 0.69
N GLY A 9 10.99 3.99 -0.02
CA GLY A 9 11.35 5.10 -0.91
C GLY A 9 10.49 5.25 -2.18
N ARG A 10 9.57 4.30 -2.46
CA ARG A 10 8.67 4.33 -3.63
C ARG A 10 7.40 5.14 -3.40
N LEU A 11 7.25 5.76 -2.23
CA LEU A 11 6.21 6.78 -1.97
C LEU A 11 6.23 7.91 -3.01
N TYR A 12 7.36 8.13 -3.67
CA TYR A 12 7.58 9.17 -4.68
C TYR A 12 7.65 8.65 -6.11
N ASN A 13 7.25 7.41 -6.39
CA ASN A 13 7.16 6.97 -7.78
C ASN A 13 6.03 7.75 -8.46
N VAL A 14 6.40 8.82 -9.15
CA VAL A 14 5.56 9.51 -10.13
C VAL A 14 5.22 8.48 -11.18
N MET A 15 3.94 8.13 -11.26
CA MET A 15 3.42 7.25 -12.27
C MET A 15 3.51 7.97 -13.61
N VAL A 16 4.54 7.63 -14.38
CA VAL A 16 4.59 8.00 -15.80
C VAL A 16 3.68 7.01 -16.52
N GLU A 17 2.77 7.54 -17.34
CA GLU A 17 1.92 6.77 -18.25
C GLU A 17 2.80 5.99 -19.24
N ASP A 18 3.29 4.81 -18.85
CA ASP A 18 3.90 3.89 -19.80
C ASP A 18 3.26 2.50 -19.66
N ASN A 19 2.41 2.21 -20.63
CA ASN A 19 1.39 1.16 -20.61
C ASN A 19 1.94 -0.26 -20.88
N PHE A 20 3.27 -0.46 -20.92
CA PHE A 20 3.84 -1.62 -21.62
C PHE A 20 4.57 -2.66 -20.74
N THR A 21 5.10 -2.31 -19.57
CA THR A 21 6.02 -3.23 -18.83
C THR A 21 5.48 -3.84 -17.53
N ALA A 22 4.36 -3.37 -16.99
CA ALA A 22 3.79 -3.91 -15.74
C ALA A 22 2.92 -5.17 -15.97
N SER A 23 2.20 -5.23 -17.10
CA SER A 23 1.21 -6.29 -17.39
C SER A 23 1.82 -7.67 -17.64
N GLN A 24 3.07 -7.75 -18.13
CA GLN A 24 3.73 -9.04 -18.41
C GLN A 24 4.21 -9.79 -17.15
N LEU A 25 4.11 -9.19 -15.96
CA LEU A 25 4.57 -9.77 -14.70
C LEU A 25 3.43 -10.26 -13.79
N LEU A 26 2.17 -10.05 -14.18
CA LEU A 26 1.00 -10.36 -13.36
C LEU A 26 0.23 -11.56 -13.92
N ASP A 27 0.67 -12.77 -13.58
CA ASP A 27 -0.13 -13.99 -13.75
C ASP A 27 -1.26 -14.02 -12.70
N GLY A 28 -2.42 -13.43 -13.04
CA GLY A 28 -3.57 -13.36 -12.13
C GLY A 28 -4.07 -14.71 -11.59
N GLY A 29 -3.82 -15.81 -12.31
CA GLY A 29 -4.16 -17.17 -11.85
C GLY A 29 -3.26 -17.69 -10.72
N CYS A 30 -1.98 -17.31 -10.71
CA CYS A 30 -1.00 -17.74 -9.72
C CYS A 30 -1.22 -17.04 -8.36
N LEU A 31 -1.72 -15.80 -8.39
CA LEU A 31 -1.97 -15.00 -7.19
C LEU A 31 -3.03 -15.62 -6.28
N THR A 32 -4.13 -16.11 -6.85
CA THR A 32 -5.24 -16.71 -6.07
C THR A 32 -4.81 -17.98 -5.36
N GLN A 33 -4.00 -18.81 -6.04
CA GLN A 33 -3.45 -20.03 -5.46
C GLN A 33 -2.47 -19.73 -4.31
N LYS A 34 -1.56 -18.76 -4.52
CA LYS A 34 -0.63 -18.27 -3.49
C LYS A 34 -1.37 -17.76 -2.25
N LEU A 35 -2.40 -16.93 -2.46
CA LEU A 35 -3.18 -16.35 -1.38
C LEU A 35 -3.90 -17.43 -0.58
N THR A 36 -4.45 -18.44 -1.24
CA THR A 36 -5.12 -19.60 -0.59
C THR A 36 -4.14 -20.39 0.28
N VAL A 37 -2.90 -20.58 -0.17
CA VAL A 37 -1.88 -21.26 0.64
C VAL A 37 -1.45 -20.38 1.81
N ALA A 38 -1.24 -19.08 1.57
CA ALA A 38 -0.90 -18.13 2.62
C ALA A 38 -1.97 -18.05 3.73
N SER A 39 -3.26 -18.07 3.36
CA SER A 39 -4.39 -18.11 4.31
C SER A 39 -4.40 -19.41 5.11
N LYS A 40 -4.13 -20.56 4.47
CA LYS A 40 -4.01 -21.85 5.17
C LYS A 40 -2.87 -21.89 6.19
N ILE A 41 -1.71 -21.31 5.85
CA ILE A 41 -0.54 -21.26 6.75
C ILE A 41 -0.80 -20.31 7.91
N SER A 42 -1.35 -19.13 7.62
CA SER A 42 -1.53 -18.05 8.60
C SER A 42 -2.84 -18.13 9.40
N GLY A 43 -3.75 -19.07 9.09
CA GLY A 43 -5.09 -19.10 9.66
C GLY A 43 -5.89 -17.83 9.34
N ASP A 44 -5.87 -17.39 8.07
CA ASP A 44 -6.50 -16.17 7.56
C ASP A 44 -5.98 -14.84 8.15
N SER A 45 -4.87 -14.87 8.89
CA SER A 45 -4.31 -13.66 9.50
C SER A 45 -3.44 -12.83 8.54
N ALA A 46 -2.85 -13.44 7.50
CA ALA A 46 -2.10 -12.75 6.47
C ALA A 46 -3.04 -12.14 5.40
N LYS A 47 -2.83 -10.86 5.08
CA LYS A 47 -3.65 -10.12 4.09
C LYS A 47 -2.79 -9.57 2.97
N LEU A 48 -3.32 -9.58 1.75
CA LEU A 48 -2.67 -8.90 0.63
C LEU A 48 -2.71 -7.39 0.85
N ALA A 49 -1.57 -6.71 0.67
CA ALA A 49 -1.49 -5.26 0.85
C ALA A 49 -2.42 -4.50 -0.10
N LEU A 50 -2.67 -5.04 -1.30
CA LEU A 50 -3.57 -4.48 -2.29
C LEU A 50 -5.00 -4.27 -1.75
N HIS A 51 -5.49 -5.18 -0.89
CA HIS A 51 -6.82 -5.10 -0.29
C HIS A 51 -6.93 -4.08 0.86
N LEU A 52 -5.79 -3.54 1.31
CA LEU A 52 -5.72 -2.57 2.41
C LEU A 52 -5.60 -1.13 1.92
N VAL A 53 -5.55 -0.92 0.60
CA VAL A 53 -5.36 0.38 -0.03
C VAL A 53 -6.54 0.68 -0.95
N GLY A 54 -7.14 1.87 -0.80
CA GLY A 54 -8.12 2.40 -1.76
C GLY A 54 -7.41 3.13 -2.90
N TYR A 55 -7.75 2.82 -4.13
CA TYR A 55 -7.20 3.43 -5.34
C TYR A 55 -8.22 3.48 -6.47
N GLU A 56 -8.02 4.39 -7.42
CA GLU A 56 -8.86 4.55 -8.61
C GLU A 56 -8.55 3.46 -9.65
N GLN A 57 -9.53 3.11 -10.49
CA GLN A 57 -9.37 2.02 -11.46
C GLN A 57 -8.25 2.28 -12.47
N ASP A 58 -8.01 3.55 -12.80
CA ASP A 58 -6.99 3.99 -13.77
C ASP A 58 -5.56 3.64 -13.31
N VAL A 59 -5.35 3.48 -12.00
CA VAL A 59 -4.04 3.11 -11.42
C VAL A 59 -3.96 1.65 -11.00
N CYS A 60 -4.98 0.84 -11.30
CA CYS A 60 -5.09 -0.54 -10.82
C CYS A 60 -3.85 -1.39 -11.11
N ARG A 61 -3.37 -1.39 -12.36
CA ARG A 61 -2.21 -2.19 -12.79
C ARG A 61 -0.93 -1.87 -12.01
N ALA A 62 -0.73 -0.59 -11.71
CA ALA A 62 0.44 -0.18 -10.97
C ALA A 62 0.32 -0.51 -9.49
N MET A 63 -0.89 -0.39 -8.92
CA MET A 63 -1.15 -0.82 -7.55
C MET A 63 -0.95 -2.33 -7.40
N GLU A 64 -1.40 -3.13 -8.37
CA GLU A 64 -1.11 -4.56 -8.45
C GLU A 64 0.39 -4.83 -8.58
N PHE A 65 1.13 -4.04 -9.37
CA PHE A 65 2.59 -4.19 -9.47
C PHE A 65 3.32 -3.90 -8.15
N VAL A 66 2.87 -2.88 -7.40
CA VAL A 66 3.51 -2.48 -6.13
C VAL A 66 3.09 -3.40 -4.97
N PHE A 67 1.80 -3.74 -4.89
CA PHE A 67 1.20 -4.41 -3.73
C PHE A 67 0.74 -5.84 -3.99
N GLY A 68 0.64 -6.27 -5.25
CA GLY A 68 0.17 -7.60 -5.63
C GLY A 68 1.12 -8.74 -5.26
N ASN A 69 2.38 -8.46 -4.92
CA ASN A 69 3.32 -9.46 -4.39
C ASN A 69 3.73 -9.21 -2.92
N THR A 70 2.85 -8.55 -2.16
CA THR A 70 3.13 -8.08 -0.79
C THR A 70 2.06 -8.52 0.20
N LEU A 71 2.47 -9.24 1.24
CA LEU A 71 1.62 -9.71 2.33
C LEU A 71 1.87 -8.91 3.61
N ILE A 72 0.80 -8.54 4.29
CA ILE A 72 0.81 -7.94 5.62
C ILE A 72 0.38 -9.01 6.61
N CYS A 73 1.24 -9.28 7.58
CA CYS A 73 1.05 -10.30 8.60
C CYS A 73 1.02 -9.65 10.00
N PRO A 74 0.33 -10.26 10.97
CA PRO A 74 0.25 -9.72 12.32
C PRO A 74 1.60 -9.75 13.05
N ASP A 75 2.36 -10.83 12.91
CA ASP A 75 3.58 -11.09 13.68
C ASP A 75 4.72 -11.65 12.81
N ALA A 76 5.94 -11.60 13.34
CA ALA A 76 7.14 -12.06 12.64
C ALA A 76 7.17 -13.57 12.39
N ARG A 77 6.52 -14.39 13.22
CA ARG A 77 6.49 -15.85 13.03
C ARG A 77 5.64 -16.19 11.82
N THR A 78 4.40 -15.68 11.78
CA THR A 78 3.49 -15.82 10.65
C THR A 78 4.11 -15.25 9.37
N THR A 79 4.74 -14.08 9.46
CA THR A 79 5.44 -13.47 8.32
C THR A 79 6.51 -14.39 7.76
N LYS A 80 7.36 -14.97 8.63
CA LYS A 80 8.43 -15.88 8.23
C LYS A 80 7.87 -17.14 7.57
N GLU A 81 6.90 -17.79 8.21
CA GLU A 81 6.31 -19.04 7.70
C GLU A 81 5.67 -18.85 6.31
N VAL A 82 4.90 -17.78 6.14
CA VAL A 82 4.20 -17.50 4.89
C VAL A 82 5.16 -17.03 3.80
N THR A 83 6.13 -16.15 4.12
CA THR A 83 7.08 -15.59 3.14
C THR A 83 7.98 -16.68 2.53
N PHE A 84 8.46 -17.61 3.36
CA PHE A 84 9.43 -18.62 2.94
C PHE A 84 8.80 -19.93 2.46
N ASP A 85 7.47 -20.07 2.48
CA ASP A 85 6.78 -21.19 1.85
C ASP A 85 6.98 -21.15 0.33
N GLN A 86 7.43 -22.28 -0.25
CA GLN A 86 7.76 -22.38 -1.67
C GLN A 86 6.56 -22.11 -2.60
N LYS A 87 5.34 -22.39 -2.13
CA LYS A 87 4.11 -22.16 -2.90
C LYS A 87 3.60 -20.73 -2.77
N VAL A 88 4.02 -19.98 -1.75
CA VAL A 88 3.66 -18.56 -1.55
C VAL A 88 4.74 -17.68 -2.18
N CYS A 89 5.96 -17.70 -1.64
CA CYS A 89 7.12 -16.95 -2.12
C CYS A 89 6.80 -15.47 -2.44
N MET A 90 6.14 -14.79 -1.50
CA MET A 90 5.76 -13.37 -1.56
C MET A 90 6.52 -12.58 -0.50
N LYS A 91 6.72 -11.27 -0.68
CA LYS A 91 7.33 -10.44 0.37
C LYS A 91 6.35 -10.24 1.52
N GLY A 92 6.81 -10.44 2.75
CA GLY A 92 6.01 -10.31 3.96
C GLY A 92 6.43 -9.11 4.81
N PHE A 93 5.46 -8.40 5.37
CA PHE A 93 5.66 -7.29 6.28
C PHE A 93 4.86 -7.52 7.56
N THR A 94 5.49 -7.30 8.71
CA THR A 94 4.76 -7.28 9.99
C THR A 94 4.01 -5.97 10.15
N GLN A 95 2.97 -5.94 10.98
CA GLN A 95 2.31 -4.69 11.36
C GLN A 95 3.29 -3.66 11.96
N ASP A 96 4.34 -4.16 12.62
CA ASP A 96 5.41 -3.39 13.24
C ASP A 96 6.44 -2.83 12.27
N GLY A 97 6.44 -3.28 11.01
CA GLY A 97 7.32 -2.77 9.96
C GLY A 97 8.57 -3.61 9.70
N ASP A 98 8.62 -4.86 10.16
CA ASP A 98 9.71 -5.79 9.78
C ASP A 98 9.45 -6.36 8.40
N ILE A 99 10.51 -6.51 7.60
CA ILE A 99 10.43 -6.98 6.23
C ILE A 99 11.09 -8.34 6.11
N HIS A 100 10.38 -9.27 5.49
CA HIS A 100 10.87 -10.60 5.14
C HIS A 100 10.76 -10.77 3.63
N ASN A 101 11.90 -11.05 2.97
CA ASN A 101 11.95 -11.28 1.54
C ASN A 101 12.32 -12.76 1.26
N PRO A 102 11.57 -13.51 0.43
CA PRO A 102 11.89 -14.90 0.10
C PRO A 102 13.28 -15.08 -0.53
N SER A 103 13.88 -14.03 -1.10
CA SER A 103 15.26 -14.06 -1.62
C SER A 103 16.35 -14.08 -0.53
N GLY A 104 15.99 -14.23 0.75
CA GLY A 104 16.95 -14.34 1.86
C GLY A 104 17.36 -13.00 2.48
N THR A 105 16.65 -11.92 2.19
CA THR A 105 16.87 -10.63 2.87
C THR A 105 15.95 -10.52 4.08
N LEU A 106 16.52 -10.57 5.28
CA LEU A 106 15.86 -10.20 6.52
C LEU A 106 16.38 -8.82 6.94
N SER A 107 15.67 -7.75 6.57
CA SER A 107 16.06 -6.41 7.02
C SER A 107 15.40 -6.15 8.38
N GLY A 108 16.14 -6.45 9.44
CA GLY A 108 15.86 -6.01 10.80
C GLY A 108 16.83 -4.88 11.17
N GLY A 109 16.30 -3.70 11.46
CA GLY A 109 17.07 -2.53 11.86
C GLY A 109 16.22 -1.56 12.68
N SER A 110 16.86 -0.59 13.33
CA SER A 110 16.16 0.46 14.10
C SER A 110 15.19 1.22 13.19
N LYS A 111 13.92 1.30 13.59
CA LYS A 111 12.87 2.05 12.87
C LYS A 111 13.40 3.47 12.57
N PRO A 112 13.59 3.87 11.30
CA PRO A 112 14.01 5.23 10.99
C PRO A 112 12.95 6.20 11.56
N SER A 113 13.40 7.28 12.18
CA SER A 113 12.55 8.27 12.86
C SER A 113 11.61 9.04 11.92
N THR A 114 11.63 8.75 10.62
CA THR A 114 10.71 9.24 9.59
C THR A 114 9.29 8.66 9.71
N LEU A 115 8.91 8.17 10.89
CA LEU A 115 7.60 7.59 11.19
C LEU A 115 6.47 8.59 10.95
N GLY A 116 5.44 8.14 10.24
CA GLY A 116 4.15 8.81 10.14
C GLY A 116 4.08 9.83 9.02
N ILE A 117 4.90 9.74 7.97
CA ILE A 117 4.74 10.65 6.84
C ILE A 117 3.42 10.41 6.11
N LEU A 118 2.96 9.16 6.02
CA LEU A 118 1.62 8.86 5.49
C LEU A 118 0.52 9.47 6.36
N ILE A 119 0.71 9.48 7.68
CA ILE A 119 -0.22 10.13 8.61
C ILE A 119 -0.23 11.65 8.39
N LYS A 120 0.96 12.26 8.24
CA LYS A 120 1.11 13.70 7.95
C LYS A 120 0.53 14.08 6.58
N VAL A 121 0.72 13.25 5.55
CA VAL A 121 0.17 13.46 4.19
C VAL A 121 -1.34 13.31 4.21
N GLN A 122 -1.88 12.32 4.92
CA GLN A 122 -3.32 12.16 5.07
C GLN A 122 -3.93 13.37 5.78
N GLU A 123 -3.27 13.86 6.83
CA GLU A 123 -3.71 15.07 7.55
C GLU A 123 -3.63 16.32 6.66
N LEU A 124 -2.54 16.47 5.90
CA LEU A 124 -2.38 17.58 4.94
C LEU A 124 -3.49 17.56 3.88
N LYS A 125 -3.77 16.40 3.28
CA LYS A 125 -4.84 16.23 2.29
C LYS A 125 -6.21 16.56 2.87
N ARG A 126 -6.46 16.19 4.14
CA ARG A 126 -7.71 16.53 4.85
C ARG A 126 -7.85 18.03 5.04
N VAL A 127 -6.79 18.71 5.47
CA VAL A 127 -6.77 20.16 5.66
C VAL A 127 -6.92 20.91 4.34
N GLU A 128 -6.24 20.47 3.27
CA GLU A 128 -6.38 21.02 1.92
C GLU A 128 -7.81 20.87 1.39
N GLY A 129 -8.45 19.72 1.62
CA GLY A 129 -9.86 19.51 1.28
C GLY A 129 -10.79 20.49 2.00
N LEU A 130 -10.61 20.64 3.32
CA LEU A 130 -11.37 21.62 4.10
C LEU A 130 -11.14 23.05 3.62
N LEU A 131 -9.90 23.42 3.31
CA LEU A 131 -9.56 24.74 2.80
C LEU A 131 -10.30 25.03 1.48
N LYS A 132 -10.29 24.06 0.55
CA LYS A 132 -10.97 24.15 -0.74
C LYS A 132 -12.49 24.32 -0.60
N ASP A 133 -13.10 23.60 0.35
CA ASP A 133 -14.53 23.71 0.64
C ASP A 133 -14.89 25.08 1.20
N HIS A 134 -14.10 25.60 2.16
CA HIS A 134 -14.33 26.93 2.73
C HIS A 134 -14.12 28.03 1.70
N GLN A 135 -13.10 27.92 0.84
CA GLN A 135 -12.88 28.84 -0.28
C GLN A 135 -14.06 28.84 -1.24
N SER A 136 -14.57 27.66 -1.59
CA SER A 136 -15.72 27.53 -2.50
C SER A 136 -16.99 28.16 -1.92
N LYS A 137 -17.26 27.96 -0.61
CA LYS A 137 -18.37 28.62 0.10
C LYS A 137 -18.23 30.14 0.12
N LEU A 138 -17.02 30.65 0.37
CA LEU A 138 -16.72 32.08 0.35
C LEU A 138 -16.99 32.69 -1.03
N GLU A 139 -16.61 32.01 -2.10
CA GLU A 139 -16.85 32.49 -3.46
C GLU A 139 -18.34 32.51 -3.84
N VAL A 140 -19.14 31.55 -3.35
CA VAL A 140 -20.60 31.58 -3.53
C VAL A 140 -21.22 32.78 -2.83
N ILE A 141 -20.90 33.00 -1.54
CA ILE A 141 -21.45 34.12 -0.76
C ILE A 141 -21.02 35.47 -1.37
N LYS A 142 -19.77 35.59 -1.84
CA LYS A 142 -19.30 36.81 -2.52
C LYS A 142 -20.10 37.10 -3.78
N LYS A 143 -20.42 36.09 -4.59
CA LYS A 143 -21.26 36.27 -5.79
C LYS A 143 -22.67 36.72 -5.41
N GLU A 144 -23.29 36.07 -4.42
CA GLU A 144 -24.60 36.47 -3.92
C GLU A 144 -24.63 37.92 -3.41
N TRP A 145 -23.53 38.40 -2.82
CA TRP A 145 -23.39 39.80 -2.37
C TRP A 145 -23.09 40.79 -3.49
N GLN A 146 -22.50 40.35 -4.60
CA GLN A 146 -22.24 41.22 -5.77
C GLN A 146 -23.46 41.35 -6.69
N ASP A 147 -24.34 40.35 -6.66
CA ASP A 147 -25.58 40.32 -7.44
C ASP A 147 -26.78 40.97 -6.71
N ALA A 148 -26.59 41.47 -5.48
CA ALA A 148 -27.56 42.18 -4.65
C ALA A 148 -27.30 43.70 -4.61
#